data_AF-A0A0F8YYF8-F1
#
_entry.id   AF-A0A0F8YYF8-F1
#
_cell.length_a   1.000
_cell.length_b   1.000
_cell.length_c   1.000
_cell.angle_alpha   90.00
_cell.angle_beta   90.00
_cell.angle_gamma   90.00
#
_symmetry.space_group_name_H-M   'P 1'
#
loop_
_entity.id
_entity.type
_entity.pdbx_description
1 polymer ?
#
loop_
_entity_poly.entity_id
_entity_poly.type
_entity_poly.pdbx_seq_one_letter_code
_entity_poly.pdbx_strand_id
1 'polypeptide(L)'
;MVTHRKKLDYNAAAFLAIHQGRPWPAVGKRLCLNATLFVWAKMDRDNLVSRLKWPIDCLVRYGILRDDNEKWLDLQMPKQVVDRKNPRVEIELTPCKSKEGE
;
A
#
# COMPACT_ATOMS: atom_id res chain seq x y z
N MET A 1 -2.15 20.08 -8.34
CA MET A 1 -2.86 20.13 -7.05
C MET A 1 -3.83 18.95 -6.97
N VAL A 2 -3.73 18.10 -5.95
CA VAL A 2 -4.73 17.05 -5.70
C VAL A 2 -5.93 17.73 -5.06
N THR A 3 -7.10 17.68 -5.70
CA THR A 3 -8.33 18.22 -5.11
C THR A 3 -8.88 17.23 -4.07
N HIS A 4 -9.51 17.75 -3.01
CA HIS A 4 -10.17 16.92 -1.98
C HIS A 4 -11.10 15.86 -2.60
N ARG A 5 -11.76 16.20 -3.71
CA ARG A 5 -12.62 15.29 -4.48
C ARG A 5 -11.87 14.07 -5.02
N LYS A 6 -10.69 14.25 -5.64
CA LYS A 6 -9.88 13.13 -6.15
C LYS A 6 -9.44 12.17 -5.05
N LYS A 7 -9.18 12.68 -3.84
CA LYS A 7 -8.88 11.86 -2.66
C LYS A 7 -10.10 11.04 -2.24
N LEU A 8 -11.30 11.63 -2.23
CA LEU A 8 -12.54 10.93 -1.89
C LEU A 8 -12.88 9.83 -2.89
N ASP A 9 -12.77 10.11 -4.19
CA ASP A 9 -13.06 9.12 -5.25
C ASP A 9 -12.09 7.92 -5.14
N TYR A 10 -10.82 8.17 -4.85
CA TYR A 10 -9.84 7.10 -4.60
C TYR A 10 -10.20 6.25 -3.37
N ASN A 11 -10.56 6.89 -2.25
CA ASN A 11 -10.95 6.16 -1.04
C ASN A 11 -12.17 5.28 -1.29
N ALA A 12 -13.16 5.77 -2.04
CA ALA A 12 -14.36 5.01 -2.37
C ALA A 12 -14.02 3.76 -3.21
N ALA A 13 -13.12 3.87 -4.17
CA ALA A 13 -12.65 2.73 -4.96
C ALA A 13 -11.84 1.73 -4.11
N ALA A 14 -10.95 2.24 -3.24
CA ALA A 14 -10.15 1.42 -2.34
C ALA A 14 -10.99 0.66 -1.31
N PHE A 15 -12.08 1.27 -0.81
CA PHE A 15 -13.02 0.64 0.11
C PHE A 15 -13.55 -0.68 -0.43
N LEU A 16 -14.05 -0.67 -1.68
CA LEU A 16 -14.61 -1.86 -2.34
C LEU A 16 -13.54 -2.96 -2.48
N ALA A 17 -12.34 -2.60 -2.93
CA ALA A 17 -11.23 -3.55 -3.07
C ALA A 17 -10.80 -4.17 -1.73
N ILE A 18 -10.79 -3.37 -0.66
CA ILE A 18 -10.38 -3.82 0.68
C ILE A 18 -11.41 -4.75 1.31
N HIS A 19 -12.70 -4.43 1.18
CA HIS A 19 -13.79 -5.18 1.83
C HIS A 19 -14.21 -6.43 1.04
N GLN A 20 -13.89 -6.50 -0.26
CA GLN A 20 -14.05 -7.71 -1.07
C GLN A 20 -12.80 -8.62 -1.03
N GLY A 21 -11.70 -8.13 -0.46
CA GLY A 21 -10.43 -8.85 -0.35
C GLY A 21 -10.41 -9.93 0.74
N ARG A 22 -9.37 -10.79 0.67
CA ARG A 22 -9.04 -11.85 1.63
C ARG A 22 -8.98 -11.33 3.09
N PRO A 23 -9.05 -12.21 4.11
CA PRO A 23 -8.83 -11.79 5.49
C PRO A 23 -7.49 -11.09 5.64
N TRP A 24 -7.52 -9.86 6.15
CA TRP A 24 -6.34 -9.07 6.43
C TRP A 24 -5.60 -9.60 7.67
N PRO A 25 -4.28 -9.45 7.75
CA PRO A 25 -3.51 -9.85 8.93
C PRO A 25 -4.02 -9.11 10.17
N ALA A 26 -3.92 -9.77 11.34
CA ALA A 26 -4.43 -9.24 12.59
C ALA A 26 -3.89 -7.83 12.88
N VAL A 27 -4.81 -6.89 13.12
CA VAL A 27 -4.53 -5.51 13.50
C VAL A 27 -3.59 -5.47 14.71
N GLY A 28 -2.59 -4.58 14.67
CA GLY A 28 -1.66 -4.38 15.79
C GLY A 28 -0.36 -5.19 15.71
N LYS A 29 -0.07 -5.87 14.60
CA LYS A 29 1.26 -6.37 14.29
C LYS A 29 2.01 -5.40 13.39
N ARG A 30 3.34 -5.38 13.51
CA ARG A 30 4.21 -4.71 12.53
C ARG A 30 4.13 -5.48 11.22
N LEU A 31 3.80 -4.80 10.12
CA LEU A 31 3.63 -5.41 8.80
C LEU A 31 4.72 -4.96 7.84
N CYS A 32 5.14 -5.88 6.99
CA CYS A 32 6.09 -5.66 5.91
C CYS A 32 5.27 -5.51 4.63
N LEU A 33 5.42 -4.37 3.94
CA LEU A 33 4.65 -4.04 2.74
C LEU A 33 5.53 -4.17 1.51
N ASN A 34 5.20 -5.15 0.68
CA ASN A 34 5.78 -5.30 -0.65
C ASN A 34 4.78 -4.80 -1.68
N ALA A 35 5.20 -3.87 -2.53
CA ALA A 35 4.37 -3.35 -3.59
C ALA A 35 4.99 -3.59 -4.96
N THR A 36 4.14 -3.98 -5.93
CA THR A 36 4.48 -4.02 -7.34
C THR A 36 3.55 -3.10 -8.12
N LEU A 37 4.13 -2.08 -8.74
CA LEU A 37 3.39 -1.11 -9.54
C LEU A 37 3.44 -1.52 -11.01
N PHE A 38 2.28 -1.76 -11.59
CA PHE A 38 2.09 -2.01 -13.02
C PHE A 38 1.80 -0.68 -13.69
N VAL A 39 2.78 -0.19 -14.44
CA VAL A 39 2.85 1.22 -14.87
C VAL A 39 2.97 1.33 -16.38
N TRP A 40 2.52 2.45 -16.95
CA TRP A 40 2.62 2.68 -18.39
C TRP A 40 4.07 2.89 -18.86
N ALA A 41 4.87 3.55 -18.03
CA ALA A 41 6.28 3.85 -18.26
C ALA A 41 7.04 3.77 -16.93
N LYS A 42 8.35 3.49 -17.01
CA LYS A 42 9.21 3.44 -15.82
C LYS A 42 9.25 4.82 -15.16
N MET A 43 9.20 4.80 -13.83
CA MET A 43 9.37 5.98 -12.98
C MET A 43 10.67 5.86 -12.18
N ASP A 44 11.20 6.99 -11.74
CA ASP A 44 12.22 7.04 -10.70
C ASP A 44 11.67 6.51 -9.36
N ARG A 45 12.59 6.24 -8.43
CA ARG A 45 12.28 5.61 -7.14
C ARG A 45 11.39 6.50 -6.27
N ASP A 46 11.61 7.81 -6.28
CA ASP A 46 10.87 8.75 -5.43
C ASP A 46 9.41 8.85 -5.89
N ASN A 47 9.19 8.86 -7.20
CA ASN A 47 7.86 8.80 -7.79
C ASN A 47 7.16 7.47 -7.52
N LEU A 48 7.88 6.34 -7.52
CA LEU A 48 7.31 5.04 -7.14
C LEU A 48 6.83 5.02 -5.70
N VAL A 49 7.65 5.48 -4.76
CA VAL A 49 7.29 5.53 -3.34
C VAL A 49 6.12 6.51 -3.13
N SER A 50 6.15 7.67 -3.79
CA SER A 50 5.08 8.66 -3.72
C SER A 50 3.72 8.13 -4.18
N ARG A 51 3.70 7.20 -5.15
CA ARG A 51 2.47 6.54 -5.63
C ARG A 51 1.83 5.63 -4.59
N LEU A 52 2.58 5.16 -3.60
CA LEU A 52 2.05 4.32 -2.52
C LEU A 52 1.36 5.10 -1.41
N LYS A 53 1.49 6.44 -1.39
CA LYS A 53 0.90 7.27 -0.34
C LYS A 53 -0.60 7.03 -0.16
N TRP A 54 -1.37 7.04 -1.25
CA TRP A 54 -2.82 6.85 -1.15
C TRP A 54 -3.23 5.42 -0.82
N PRO A 55 -2.62 4.37 -1.40
CA PRO A 55 -2.84 3.02 -0.94
C PRO A 55 -2.58 2.85 0.57
N ILE A 56 -1.45 3.37 1.08
CA ILE A 56 -1.09 3.27 2.50
C ILE A 56 -2.08 4.04 3.39
N ASP A 57 -2.43 5.29 3.02
CA ASP A 57 -3.47 6.07 3.70
C ASP A 57 -4.78 5.26 3.81
N CYS A 58 -5.16 4.52 2.77
CA CYS A 58 -6.35 3.66 2.79
C CYS A 58 -6.20 2.48 3.75
N LEU A 59 -5.06 1.80 3.75
CA LEU A 59 -4.80 0.68 4.66
C LEU A 59 -4.90 1.13 6.13
N VAL A 60 -4.39 2.31 6.46
CA VAL A 60 -4.53 2.89 7.81
C VAL A 60 -5.99 3.28 8.08
N ARG A 61 -6.63 3.97 7.14
CA ARG A 61 -8.02 4.44 7.28
C ARG A 61 -9.03 3.30 7.52
N TYR A 62 -8.81 2.14 6.90
CA TYR A 62 -9.68 0.98 7.03
C TYR A 62 -9.22 -0.02 8.11
N GLY A 63 -8.23 0.36 8.93
CA GLY A 63 -7.81 -0.41 10.09
C GLY A 63 -6.99 -1.65 9.78
N ILE A 64 -6.50 -1.81 8.54
CA ILE A 64 -5.58 -2.91 8.18
C ILE A 64 -4.20 -2.63 8.76
N LEU A 65 -3.74 -1.38 8.64
CA LEU A 65 -2.55 -0.86 9.30
C LEU A 65 -2.97 -0.01 10.48
N ARG A 66 -2.22 -0.09 11.58
CA ARG A 66 -2.45 0.79 12.73
C ARG A 66 -1.98 2.22 12.45
N ASP A 67 -0.86 2.34 11.77
CA ASP A 67 -0.21 3.60 11.40
C ASP A 67 0.73 3.31 10.21
N ASP A 68 1.17 4.35 9.50
CA ASP A 68 2.11 4.25 8.37
C ASP A 68 3.58 4.49 8.76
N ASN A 69 3.85 4.81 10.03
CA ASN A 69 5.21 4.99 10.53
C ASN A 69 6.00 3.67 10.64
N GLU A 70 7.33 3.80 10.74
CA GLU A 70 8.28 2.67 10.71
C GLU A 70 8.09 1.65 11.85
N LYS A 71 7.40 2.04 12.94
CA LYS A 71 7.07 1.14 14.06
C LYS A 71 6.05 0.09 13.64
N TRP A 72 5.10 0.45 12.78
CA TRP A 72 4.00 -0.42 12.35
C TRP A 72 4.16 -0.93 10.93
N LEU A 73 4.89 -0.21 10.09
CA LEU A 73 5.06 -0.52 8.68
C LEU A 73 6.54 -0.55 8.30
N ASP A 74 7.00 -1.69 7.78
CA ASP A 74 8.28 -1.82 7.11
C ASP A 74 8.05 -1.79 5.58
N LEU A 75 8.16 -0.60 5.01
CA LEU A 75 7.95 -0.37 3.58
C LEU A 75 9.15 -0.88 2.78
N GLN A 76 8.97 -1.97 2.04
CA GLN A 76 9.98 -2.45 1.11
C GLN A 76 10.02 -1.58 -0.13
N MET A 77 11.19 -1.47 -0.76
CA MET A 77 11.34 -0.71 -2.01
C MET A 77 10.37 -1.27 -3.07
N PRO A 78 9.42 -0.45 -3.58
CA PRO A 78 8.46 -0.92 -4.57
C PRO A 78 9.13 -1.40 -5.85
N LYS A 79 8.61 -2.51 -6.38
CA LYS A 79 8.95 -2.99 -7.71
C LYS A 79 8.05 -2.30 -8.73
N GLN A 80 8.53 -2.23 -9.97
CA GLN A 80 7.72 -1.74 -11.08
C GLN A 80 7.82 -2.65 -12.29
N VAL A 81 6.68 -2.85 -12.95
CA VAL A 81 6.55 -3.63 -14.18
C VAL A 81 5.84 -2.76 -15.19
N VAL A 82 6.33 -2.72 -16.43
CA VAL A 82 5.66 -1.96 -17.49
C VAL A 82 4.50 -2.79 -18.02
N ASP A 83 3.27 -2.38 -17.71
CA ASP A 83 2.03 -2.96 -18.21
C ASP A 83 1.10 -1.82 -18.64
N ARG A 84 1.02 -1.62 -19.96
CA ARG A 84 0.23 -0.55 -20.57
C ARG A 84 -1.26 -0.88 -20.66
N LYS A 85 -1.62 -2.16 -20.53
CA LYS A 85 -3.00 -2.62 -20.73
C LYS A 85 -3.77 -2.64 -19.41
N ASN A 86 -3.11 -2.96 -18.31
CA ASN A 86 -3.76 -3.13 -17.01
C ASN A 86 -2.96 -2.45 -15.87
N PRO A 87 -2.98 -1.11 -15.79
CA PRO A 87 -2.27 -0.38 -14.75
C PRO A 87 -2.92 -0.64 -13.38
N ARG A 88 -2.11 -1.11 -12.42
CA ARG A 88 -2.59 -1.48 -11.08
C ARG A 88 -1.45 -1.42 -10.06
N VAL A 89 -1.81 -1.44 -8.80
CA VAL A 89 -0.88 -1.59 -7.68
C VAL A 89 -1.22 -2.88 -6.97
N GLU A 90 -0.28 -3.81 -6.93
CA GLU A 90 -0.40 -5.03 -6.13
C GLU A 90 0.35 -4.81 -4.82
N ILE A 91 -0.34 -5.08 -3.72
CA ILE A 91 0.19 -4.93 -2.36
C ILE A 91 0.11 -6.28 -1.68
N GLU A 92 1.24 -6.71 -1.14
CA GLU A 92 1.35 -7.86 -0.26
C GLU A 92 1.74 -7.36 1.13
N LEU A 93 0.92 -7.73 2.11
CA LEU A 93 1.16 -7.45 3.52
C LEU A 93 1.48 -8.76 4.23
N THR A 94 2.65 -8.82 4.86
CA THR A 94 3.05 -9.95 5.70
C THR A 94 3.41 -9.44 7.09
N PRO A 95 3.16 -10.20 8.17
CA PRO A 95 3.73 -9.87 9.47
C PRO A 95 5.25 -9.79 9.33
N CYS A 96 5.85 -8.69 9.79
CA CYS A 96 7.31 -8.65 9.88
C CYS A 96 7.76 -9.72 10.86
N LYS A 97 8.90 -10.34 10.57
CA LYS A 97 9.53 -11.24 11.55
C LYS A 97 9.79 -10.42 12.80
N SER A 98 9.08 -10.72 13.89
CA SER A 98 9.49 -10.23 15.19
C SER A 98 10.94 -10.67 15.39
N LYS A 99 11.82 -9.73 15.74
CA LYS A 99 13.01 -10.12 16.49
C LYS A 99 12.51 -10.62 17.86
N GLU A 100 12.05 -11.86 17.93
CA GLU A 100 12.03 -12.58 19.20
C GLU A 100 13.49 -12.93 19.50
N GLY A 101 14.08 -12.21 20.46
CA GLY A 101 15.38 -12.53 21.05
C GLY A 101 16.58 -11.84 20.42
N GLU A 102 16.91 -10.66 20.93
CA GLU A 102 18.29 -10.26 21.26
C GLU A 102 18.26 -9.60 22.64
#